data_AF-A0A960W3X9-F1
#
_entry.id   AF-A0A960W3X9-F1
#
_cell.length_a   1.000
_cell.length_b   1.000
_cell.length_c   1.000
_cell.angle_alpha   90.00
_cell.angle_beta   90.00
_cell.angle_gamma   90.00
#
_symmetry.space_group_name_H-M   'P 1'
#
loop_
_entity.id
_entity.type
_entity.pdbx_description
1 polymer ?
#
loop_
_entity_poly.entity_id
_entity_poly.type
_entity_poly.pdbx_seq_one_letter_code
_entity_poly.pdbx_strand_id
1 'polypeptide(L)' 'MLNYIYEAEAKSKSEAEQLILSTLRLKNSDVKFVTVDAGRSGFFGFTSKKPAIVRAFVEDKNVPIE' A
#
# COMPACT_ATOMS: atom_id res chain seq x y z
N MET A 1 -7.12 13.31 -10.40
CA MET A 1 -5.98 12.40 -10.70
C MET A 1 -5.71 11.57 -9.44
N LEU A 2 -5.12 10.38 -9.55
CA LEU A 2 -4.65 9.64 -8.36
C LEU A 2 -3.25 10.12 -8.04
N ASN A 3 -3.08 10.85 -6.94
CA ASN A 3 -1.77 11.36 -6.54
C ASN A 3 -1.09 10.28 -5.71
N TYR A 4 0.10 9.83 -6.14
CA TYR A 4 0.92 8.91 -5.36
C TYR A 4 1.40 9.61 -4.09
N ILE A 5 1.36 8.89 -2.96
CA ILE A 5 1.72 9.47 -1.65
C ILE A 5 2.76 8.64 -0.95
N TYR A 6 2.56 7.33 -0.92
CA TYR A 6 3.37 6.47 -0.07
C TYR A 6 3.34 5.02 -0.55
N GLU A 7 4.46 4.34 -0.38
CA GLU A 7 4.63 2.91 -0.62
C GLU A 7 5.08 2.26 0.68
N ALA A 8 4.45 1.16 1.04
CA ALA A 8 4.83 0.36 2.20
C ALA A 8 5.07 -1.09 1.79
N GLU A 9 6.11 -1.66 2.38
CA GLU A 9 6.46 -3.07 2.26
C GLU A 9 6.19 -3.78 3.58
N ALA A 10 5.46 -4.88 3.55
CA ALA A 10 5.15 -5.69 4.73
C ALA A 10 5.07 -7.17 4.40
N LYS A 11 4.83 -8.05 5.39
CA LYS A 11 4.76 -9.50 5.13
C LYS A 11 3.48 -9.86 4.37
N SER A 12 2.45 -9.03 4.46
CA SER A 12 1.18 -9.21 3.76
C SER A 12 0.61 -7.87 3.30
N LYS A 13 -0.28 -7.91 2.31
CA LYS A 13 -1.02 -6.74 1.83
C LYS A 13 -1.70 -5.98 2.96
N SER A 14 -2.40 -6.69 3.85
CA SER A 14 -3.15 -6.07 4.95
C SER A 14 -2.24 -5.37 5.95
N GLU A 15 -1.06 -5.92 6.24
CA GLU A 15 -0.07 -5.24 7.08
C GLU A 15 0.46 -3.97 6.41
N ALA A 16 0.74 -4.02 5.10
CA ALA A 16 1.21 -2.86 4.36
C ALA A 16 0.15 -1.74 4.31
N GLU A 17 -1.12 -2.09 4.11
CA GLU A 17 -2.23 -1.12 4.16
C GLU A 17 -2.37 -0.49 5.55
N GLN A 18 -2.30 -1.28 6.63
CA GLN A 18 -2.38 -0.75 7.99
C GLN A 18 -1.18 0.14 8.35
N LEU A 19 0.02 -0.21 7.88
CA LEU A 19 1.21 0.63 8.02
C LEU A 19 0.99 1.98 7.37
N ILE A 20 0.46 2.00 6.15
CA ILE A 20 0.18 3.25 5.43
C ILE A 20 -0.84 4.10 6.19
N LEU A 21 -1.97 3.52 6.60
CA LEU A 21 -3.01 4.23 7.35
C LEU A 21 -2.47 4.81 8.66
N SER A 22 -1.67 4.03 9.39
CA SER A 22 -1.08 4.44 10.67
C SER A 22 -0.04 5.55 10.49
N THR A 23 0.82 5.45 9.46
CA THR A 23 1.85 6.45 9.16
C THR A 23 1.25 7.76 8.68
N LEU A 24 0.29 7.70 7.76
CA LEU A 24 -0.34 8.89 7.18
C LEU A 24 -1.47 9.45 8.05
N ARG A 25 -1.89 8.73 9.10
CA ARG A 25 -3.06 9.06 9.94
C ARG A 25 -4.34 9.25 9.11
N LEU A 26 -4.48 8.51 8.03
CA LEU A 26 -5.63 8.55 7.12
C LEU A 26 -6.59 7.40 7.43
N LYS A 27 -7.84 7.53 6.97
CA LYS A 27 -8.81 6.42 7.00
C LYS A 27 -8.80 5.70 5.66
N ASN A 28 -9.26 4.44 5.67
CA ASN A 28 -9.37 3.62 4.45
C ASN A 28 -10.29 4.26 3.39
N SER A 29 -11.23 5.12 3.80
CA SER A 29 -12.08 5.90 2.88
C SER A 29 -11.35 6.99 2.09
N ASP A 30 -10.17 7.41 2.57
CA ASP A 30 -9.47 8.59 2.08
C ASP A 30 -8.31 8.21 1.12
N VAL A 31 -7.97 6.91 1.09
CA VAL A 31 -6.86 6.37 0.30
C VAL A 31 -7.31 5.19 -0.54
N LYS A 32 -6.74 5.10 -1.74
CA LYS A 32 -6.86 3.97 -2.64
C LYS A 32 -5.56 3.19 -2.64
N PHE A 33 -5.64 1.92 -2.28
CA PHE A 33 -4.50 1.01 -2.26
C PHE A 33 -4.36 0.27 -3.59
N VAL A 34 -3.14 0.25 -4.11
CA VAL A 34 -2.75 -0.55 -5.27
C VAL A 34 -1.66 -1.50 -4.83
N THR A 35 -1.95 -2.79 -4.90
CA THR A 35 -0.96 -3.84 -4.65
C THR A 35 -0.03 -3.92 -5.85
N VAL A 36 1.23 -3.58 -5.65
CA VAL A 36 2.28 -3.64 -6.68
C VAL A 36 2.87 -5.04 -6.74
N ASP A 37 3.13 -5.63 -5.57
CA ASP A 37 3.55 -7.02 -5.43
C ASP A 37 2.75 -7.62 -4.25
N ALA A 38 2.11 -8.76 -4.46
CA ALA A 38 1.31 -9.41 -3.42
C ALA A 38 2.17 -10.07 -2.34
N GLY A 39 3.49 -10.18 -2.54
CA GLY A 39 4.37 -11.00 -1.73
C GLY A 39 4.09 -12.48 -2.02
N ARG A 40 5.11 -13.23 -2.41
CA ARG A 40 4.99 -14.66 -2.69
C ARG A 40 5.59 -15.44 -1.53
N SER A 41 4.75 -16.07 -0.72
CA SER A 41 5.19 -17.12 0.21
C SER A 41 5.36 -18.40 -0.62
N GLY A 42 6.60 -18.74 -0.97
CA GLY A 42 6.90 -19.95 -1.71
C GLY A 42 6.49 -21.19 -0.92
N PHE A 43 5.45 -21.90 -1.37
CA PHE A 43 5.24 -23.30 -1.06
C PHE A 43 6.27 -24.07 -1.90
N PHE A 44 7.13 -24.90 -1.28
CA PHE A 44 8.35 -25.55 -1.83
C PHE A 44 9.68 -24.79 -1.69
N GLY A 45 10.18 -24.78 -0.45
CA GLY A 45 11.58 -25.10 -0.13
C GLY A 45 12.70 -24.09 -0.43
N PHE A 46 12.58 -23.17 -1.39
CA PHE A 46 13.75 -22.38 -1.83
C PHE A 46 13.52 -20.92 -2.23
N THR A 47 12.33 -20.34 -2.06
CA THR A 47 12.08 -18.98 -2.60
C THR A 47 12.05 -17.94 -1.49
N SER A 48 12.99 -16.99 -1.54
CA SER A 48 13.07 -15.80 -0.67
C SER A 48 11.71 -15.23 -0.30
N LYS A 49 11.49 -14.96 0.99
CA LYS A 49 10.36 -14.16 1.49
C LYS A 49 10.37 -12.81 0.79
N LYS A 50 9.63 -12.66 -0.31
CA LYS A 50 9.38 -11.36 -0.91
C LYS A 50 8.26 -10.68 -0.11
N PRO A 51 8.49 -9.48 0.44
CA PRO A 51 7.44 -8.73 1.10
C PRO A 51 6.35 -8.33 0.08
N ALA A 52 5.14 -8.16 0.58
CA ALA A 52 4.06 -7.51 -0.16
C ALA A 52 4.32 -6.01 -0.22
N ILE A 53 4.18 -5.43 -1.41
CA ILE A 53 4.39 -4.01 -1.67
C ILE A 53 3.04 -3.39 -2.04
N VAL A 54 2.61 -2.40 -1.27
CA VAL A 54 1.37 -1.66 -1.50
C VAL A 54 1.67 -0.18 -1.65
N ARG A 55 1.12 0.43 -2.70
CA ARG A 55 1.12 1.87 -2.91
C ARG A 55 -0.22 2.45 -2.51
N ALA A 56 -0.21 3.57 -1.82
CA ALA A 56 -1.39 4.37 -1.55
C ALA A 56 -1.42 5.64 -2.39
N PHE A 57 -2.63 5.93 -2.85
CA PHE A 57 -2.97 7.14 -3.58
C PHE A 57 -4.10 7.83 -2.83
N VAL A 58 -4.07 9.16 -2.67
CA VAL A 58 -5.29 9.86 -2.23
C VAL A 58 -6.19 10.02 -3.43
N GLU A 59 -7.46 9.71 -3.19
CA GLU A 59 -8.51 10.09 -4.11
C GLU A 59 -8.69 11.60 -3.95
N ASP A 60 -8.27 12.34 -4.97
CA ASP A 60 -8.31 13.80 -5.01
C ASP A 60 -9.77 14.26 -4.94
N LYS A 61 -10.29 14.41 -3.72
CA LYS A 61 -11.65 14.90 -3.46
C LYS A 61 -11.70 16.41 -3.25
N ASN A 62 -10.55 17.09 -3.15
CA ASN A 62 -10.41 18.54 -2.97
C ASN A 62 -8.93 18.95 -2.87
N VAL A 63 -8.08 18.64 -3.84
CA VAL A 63 -6.85 19.44 -3.99
C VAL A 63 -7.25 20.67 -4.80
N PRO A 64 -7.37 21.88 -4.20
CA PRO A 64 -7.48 23.09 -4.99
C PRO A 64 -6.23 23.16 -5.86
N ILE A 65 -6.42 22.98 -7.15
CA ILE A 65 -5.39 23.24 -8.16
C ILE A 65 -5.33 24.76 -8.20
N GLU A 66 -4.37 25.35 -7.50
CA GLU A 66 -3.95 26.74 -7.74
C GLU A 66 -3.25 26.86 -9.11
#